data_AF-A0A8H6F2E6-F1
#
_entry.id   AF-A0A8H6F2E6-F1
#
_cell.length_a   1.000
_cell.length_b   1.000
_cell.length_c   1.000
_cell.angle_alpha   90.00
_cell.angle_beta   90.00
_cell.angle_gamma   90.00
#
_symmetry.space_group_name_H-M   'P 1'
#
loop_
_entity.id
_entity.type
_entity.pdbx_description
1 polymer ?
#
loop_
_entity_poly.entity_id
_entity_poly.type
_entity_poly.pdbx_seq_one_letter_code
_entity_poly.pdbx_strand_id
1 'polypeptide(L)'
;MFEEKNRNPKLRVNATGNLNINISDIKRALKVIKGLSLELNKFNEALTEISKHSSRLHCISQLVDPYFEESTTEKIVGSDYDPEDLYNGSDFNSDEEEIDYVIAPVTEDESEEESEEDIEEDN
;
A
#
# COMPACT_ATOMS: atom_id res chain seq x y z
N MET A 1 16.13 14.43 -8.36
CA MET A 1 15.88 15.81 -7.86
C MET A 1 14.56 15.81 -7.10
N PHE A 2 14.57 15.97 -5.78
CA PHE A 2 13.34 16.19 -5.00
C PHE A 2 12.96 17.66 -5.16
N GLU A 3 11.97 17.95 -5.98
CA GLU A 3 11.45 19.33 -6.10
C GLU A 3 10.92 19.81 -4.74
N GLU A 4 11.19 21.06 -4.36
CA GLU A 4 10.72 21.64 -3.09
C GLU A 4 9.21 21.54 -2.90
N LYS A 5 8.44 21.51 -4.00
CA LYS A 5 6.98 21.30 -3.98
C LYS A 5 6.57 19.95 -3.38
N ASN A 6 7.46 18.96 -3.39
CA ASN A 6 7.22 17.59 -2.90
C ASN A 6 7.75 17.35 -1.48
N ARG A 7 8.23 18.40 -0.80
CA ARG A 7 8.86 18.28 0.53
C ARG A 7 7.90 17.76 1.62
N ASN A 8 6.59 17.92 1.43
CA ASN A 8 5.53 17.47 2.35
C ASN A 8 4.42 16.72 1.60
N PRO A 9 4.63 15.43 1.25
CA PRO A 9 3.60 14.66 0.54
C PRO A 9 2.35 14.53 1.42
N LYS A 10 1.18 14.77 0.82
CA LYS A 10 -0.12 14.53 1.43
C LYS A 10 -0.70 13.24 0.86
N LEU A 11 -1.09 12.33 1.75
CA LEU A 11 -1.74 11.07 1.38
C LEU A 11 -3.21 11.16 1.75
N ARG A 12 -4.11 10.96 0.80
CA ARG A 12 -5.55 10.84 1.05
C ARG A 12 -5.97 9.40 0.85
N VAL A 13 -6.52 8.77 1.87
CA VAL A 13 -7.07 7.41 1.79
C VAL A 13 -8.58 7.50 1.87
N ASN A 14 -9.25 6.95 0.87
CA ASN A 14 -10.69 6.74 0.89
C ASN A 14 -10.97 5.28 1.28
N ALA A 15 -11.59 5.08 2.44
CA ALA A 15 -11.94 3.77 2.98
C ALA A 15 -13.44 3.68 3.27
N THR A 16 -14.25 4.37 2.47
CA THR A 16 -15.71 4.17 2.41
C THR A 16 -16.00 2.73 2.00
N GLY A 17 -16.65 1.97 2.87
CA GLY A 17 -16.95 0.54 2.71
C GLY A 17 -16.39 -0.31 3.86
N ASN A 18 -15.34 0.18 4.54
CA ASN A 18 -14.78 -0.53 5.69
C ASN A 18 -15.43 -0.05 7.00
N LEU A 19 -16.23 -0.94 7.61
CA LEU A 19 -16.88 -0.71 8.91
C LEU A 19 -16.05 -1.27 10.08
N ASN A 20 -15.05 -2.11 9.80
CA ASN A 20 -14.21 -2.76 10.81
C ASN A 20 -12.96 -1.94 11.10
N ILE A 21 -13.15 -0.70 11.58
CA ILE A 21 -12.04 0.21 11.88
C ILE A 21 -12.07 0.63 13.35
N ASN A 22 -10.92 0.51 14.02
CA ASN A 22 -10.75 0.95 15.39
C ASN A 22 -10.40 2.45 15.46
N ILE A 23 -11.15 3.20 16.29
CA ILE A 23 -10.99 4.63 16.52
C ILE A 23 -9.59 4.98 17.06
N SER A 24 -9.06 4.15 17.96
CA SER A 24 -7.74 4.36 18.57
C SER A 24 -6.64 4.27 17.52
N ASP A 25 -6.77 3.36 16.56
CA ASP A 25 -5.81 3.19 15.47
C ASP A 25 -5.86 4.36 14.49
N ILE A 26 -7.06 4.87 14.15
CA ILE A 26 -7.23 6.10 13.36
C ILE A 26 -6.51 7.28 14.03
N LYS A 27 -6.76 7.50 15.32
CA LYS A 27 -6.12 8.58 16.09
C LYS A 27 -4.60 8.43 16.07
N ARG A 28 -4.10 7.21 16.28
CA ARG A 28 -2.65 6.92 16.25
C ARG A 28 -2.06 7.22 14.87
N ALA A 29 -2.70 6.74 13.80
CA ALA A 29 -2.25 6.96 12.42
C ALA A 29 -2.20 8.46 12.06
N LEU A 30 -3.26 9.22 12.34
CA LEU A 30 -3.30 10.67 12.08
C LEU A 30 -2.27 11.45 12.90
N LYS A 31 -1.94 10.98 14.11
CA LYS A 31 -0.92 11.58 14.97
C LYS A 31 0.49 11.36 14.43
N VAL A 32 0.79 10.13 14.00
CA VAL A 32 2.11 9.72 13.48
C VAL A 32 2.37 10.29 12.08
N ILE A 33 1.41 10.13 11.16
CA ILE A 33 1.59 10.51 9.75
C ILE A 33 0.95 11.87 9.53
N LYS A 34 1.72 12.97 9.59
CA LYS A 34 1.15 14.34 9.51
C LYS A 34 0.51 14.69 8.16
N GLY A 35 0.95 14.06 7.07
CA GLY A 35 0.39 14.25 5.73
C GLY A 35 -0.86 13.40 5.42
N LEU A 36 -1.30 12.54 6.35
CA LEU A 36 -2.42 11.63 6.11
C LEU A 36 -3.77 12.34 6.27
N SER A 37 -4.67 12.15 5.31
CA SER A 37 -6.08 12.47 5.41
C SER A 37 -6.92 11.22 5.15
N LEU A 38 -7.97 11.02 5.93
CA LEU A 38 -8.83 9.85 5.86
C LEU A 38 -10.25 10.26 5.52
N GLU A 39 -10.88 9.49 4.64
CA GLU A 39 -12.29 9.58 4.33
C GLU A 39 -12.95 8.23 4.63
N LEU A 40 -13.87 8.22 5.60
CA LEU A 40 -14.46 7.02 6.19
C LEU A 40 -15.99 7.09 6.13
N ASN A 41 -16.64 5.93 6.26
CA ASN A 41 -18.08 5.89 6.50
C ASN A 41 -18.45 6.45 7.88
N LYS A 42 -19.66 7.02 7.97
CA LYS A 42 -20.27 7.41 9.23
C LYS A 42 -20.86 6.19 9.94
N PHE A 43 -20.01 5.38 10.57
CA PHE A 43 -20.43 4.21 11.35
C PHE A 43 -20.37 4.42 12.86
N ASN A 44 -19.73 5.49 13.34
CA ASN A 44 -19.56 5.76 14.76
C ASN A 44 -19.70 7.26 15.09
N GLU A 45 -20.44 7.58 16.16
CA GLU A 45 -20.67 8.96 16.60
C GLU A 45 -19.39 9.66 17.08
N ALA A 46 -18.49 8.95 17.77
CA ALA A 46 -17.24 9.53 18.24
C ALA A 46 -16.33 9.91 17.08
N LEU A 47 -16.25 9.10 16.02
CA LEU A 47 -15.53 9.47 14.79
C LEU A 47 -16.17 10.66 14.08
N THR A 48 -17.50 10.67 14.03
CA THR A 48 -18.25 11.82 13.49
C THR A 48 -17.89 13.10 14.24
N GLU A 49 -17.85 13.06 15.57
CA GLU A 49 -17.48 14.22 16.38
C GLU A 49 -16.03 14.64 16.14
N ILE A 50 -15.09 13.70 16.10
CA ILE A 50 -13.68 13.99 15.79
C ILE A 50 -13.54 14.64 14.41
N SER A 51 -14.31 14.19 13.42
CA SER A 51 -14.27 14.73 12.05
C SER A 51 -14.65 16.21 11.99
N LYS A 52 -15.56 16.68 12.85
CA LYS A 52 -15.96 18.11 12.90
C LYS A 52 -14.80 19.03 13.28
N HIS A 53 -13.87 18.52 14.09
CA HIS A 53 -12.73 19.28 14.62
C HIS A 53 -11.42 18.96 13.89
N SER A 54 -11.44 18.12 12.86
CA SER A 54 -10.26 17.66 12.13
C SER A 54 -10.42 17.78 10.63
N SER A 55 -9.69 18.70 10.01
CA SER A 55 -9.64 18.84 8.53
C SER A 55 -8.97 17.65 7.81
N ARG A 56 -8.44 16.69 8.57
CA ARG A 56 -7.75 15.49 8.06
C ARG A 56 -8.58 14.23 8.21
N LEU A 57 -9.79 14.33 8.77
CA LEU A 57 -10.70 13.21 8.91
C LEU A 57 -12.08 13.63 8.42
N HIS A 58 -12.58 12.99 7.37
CA HIS A 58 -13.92 13.20 6.86
C HIS A 58 -14.74 11.93 7.07
N CYS A 59 -15.91 12.08 7.71
CA CYS A 59 -16.89 11.01 7.81
C CYS A 59 -18.02 11.30 6.83
N ILE A 60 -18.13 10.51 5.77
CA ILE A 60 -19.23 10.63 4.82
C ILE A 60 -20.42 9.82 5.34
N SER A 61 -21.62 10.40 5.26
CA SER A 61 -22.86 9.64 5.50
C SER A 61 -22.86 8.41 4.62
N GLN A 62 -23.10 7.26 5.23
CA GLN A 62 -23.15 5.97 4.57
C GLN A 62 -24.09 6.07 3.37
N LEU A 63 -23.56 5.92 2.16
CA LEU A 63 -24.39 5.42 1.07
C LEU A 63 -24.79 4.03 1.55
N VAL A 64 -26.10 3.76 1.64
CA VAL A 64 -26.59 2.39 1.73
C VAL A 64 -25.94 1.69 0.55
N ASP A 65 -25.01 0.79 0.83
CA ASP A 65 -24.37 0.03 -0.23
C ASP A 65 -25.50 -0.76 -0.92
N PRO A 66 -25.83 -0.47 -2.18
CA PRO A 66 -26.96 -1.11 -2.85
C PRO A 66 -26.75 -2.62 -3.03
N TYR A 67 -25.53 -3.12 -2.77
CA TYR A 67 -25.16 -4.52 -2.83
C TYR A 67 -24.89 -5.12 -1.43
N PHE A 68 -25.00 -4.33 -0.36
CA PHE A 68 -24.94 -4.86 1.00
C PHE A 68 -26.30 -5.44 1.37
N GLU A 69 -26.47 -6.73 1.12
CA GLU A 69 -27.58 -7.48 1.70
C GLU A 69 -27.37 -7.53 3.21
N GLU A 70 -28.22 -6.84 3.95
CA GLU A 70 -28.29 -6.93 5.40
C GLU A 70 -28.55 -8.39 5.73
N SER A 71 -27.55 -9.10 6.24
CA SER A 71 -27.69 -10.53 6.54
C SER A 71 -28.68 -10.69 7.68
N THR A 72 -29.95 -10.90 7.34
CA THR A 72 -30.90 -11.53 8.24
C THR A 72 -30.32 -12.90 8.56
N THR A 73 -30.04 -13.14 9.84
CA THR A 73 -29.70 -14.48 10.33
C THR A 73 -30.89 -15.42 10.12
N GLU A 74 -31.09 -15.88 8.89
CA GLU A 74 -31.81 -17.10 8.60
C GLU A 74 -30.77 -18.16 8.23
N LYS A 75 -30.85 -19.28 8.96
CA LYS A 75 -30.06 -20.50 8.73
C LYS A 75 -29.86 -20.74 7.24
N ILE A 76 -28.61 -20.65 6.79
CA ILE A 76 -28.20 -21.17 5.48
C ILE A 76 -28.37 -22.69 5.54
N VAL A 77 -29.50 -23.17 5.02
CA VAL A 77 -29.67 -24.55 4.58
C VAL A 77 -29.23 -24.56 3.12
N GLY A 78 -28.11 -25.23 2.86
CA GLY A 78 -27.77 -25.75 1.53
C GLY A 78 -27.08 -24.79 0.57
N SER A 79 -25.87 -24.32 0.89
CA SER A 79 -24.90 -24.05 -0.16
C SER A 79 -23.88 -25.18 -0.18
N ASP A 80 -23.65 -25.79 -1.33
CA ASP A 80 -22.58 -26.77 -1.62
C ASP A 80 -21.20 -26.08 -1.59
N TYR A 81 -20.96 -25.33 -0.51
CA TYR A 81 -19.76 -24.57 -0.27
C TYR A 81 -18.72 -25.54 0.26
N ASP A 82 -17.82 -25.97 -0.62
CA ASP A 82 -16.65 -26.74 -0.23
C ASP A 82 -15.60 -25.78 0.35
N PRO A 83 -15.31 -25.84 1.66
CA PRO A 83 -14.29 -24.99 2.27
C PRO A 83 -12.88 -25.21 1.69
N GLU A 84 -12.65 -26.29 0.94
CA GLU A 84 -11.38 -26.58 0.26
C GLU A 84 -11.19 -25.79 -1.05
N ASP A 85 -12.23 -25.14 -1.59
CA ASP A 85 -12.14 -24.28 -2.78
C ASP A 85 -11.59 -22.87 -2.48
N LEU A 86 -11.32 -22.57 -1.20
CA LEU A 86 -10.61 -21.36 -0.81
C LEU A 86 -9.14 -21.50 -1.19
N TYR A 87 -8.67 -20.62 -2.09
CA TYR A 87 -7.26 -20.50 -2.49
C TYR A 87 -6.34 -20.46 -1.27
N ASN A 88 -5.79 -21.61 -0.90
CA ASN A 88 -4.84 -21.77 0.18
C ASN A 88 -3.50 -21.29 -0.40
N GLY A 89 -3.24 -20.00 -0.25
CA GLY A 89 -2.16 -19.29 -0.93
C GLY A 89 -0.91 -20.15 -1.06
N SER A 90 -0.44 -20.29 -2.30
CA SER A 90 0.74 -21.09 -2.64
C SER A 90 1.83 -20.92 -1.59
N ASP A 91 2.18 -21.99 -0.89
CA ASP A 91 3.32 -22.03 0.01
C ASP A 91 4.56 -21.62 -0.77
N PHE A 92 5.05 -20.40 -0.55
CA PHE A 92 6.27 -19.86 -1.13
C PHE A 92 7.51 -20.45 -0.45
N ASN A 93 7.53 -21.77 -0.23
CA ASN A 93 8.67 -22.50 0.29
C ASN A 93 9.15 -23.50 -0.77
N SER A 94 9.65 -22.96 -1.89
CA SER A 94 10.55 -23.68 -2.78
C SER A 94 11.98 -23.25 -2.43
N ASP A 95 12.47 -23.77 -1.30
CA ASP A 95 13.88 -23.74 -0.92
C ASP A 95 14.55 -25.04 -1.38
N GLU A 96 14.78 -25.16 -2.69
CA GLU A 96 15.65 -26.17 -3.34
C GLU A 96 16.12 -25.52 -4.66
N GLU A 97 17.39 -25.31 -5.01
CA GLU A 97 18.65 -25.89 -4.57
C GLU A 97 19.81 -24.88 -4.66
N GLU A 98 20.80 -25.11 -3.80
CA GLU A 98 22.16 -24.56 -3.81
C GLU A 98 22.87 -24.83 -5.15
N ILE A 99 23.03 -23.80 -5.99
CA ILE A 99 23.94 -23.85 -7.15
C ILE A 99 25.35 -23.47 -6.71
N ASP A 100 26.14 -24.49 -6.42
CA ASP A 100 27.58 -24.40 -6.13
C ASP A 100 28.38 -24.00 -7.38
N TYR A 101 29.39 -23.15 -7.18
CA TYR A 101 30.05 -22.31 -8.19
C TYR A 101 30.91 -23.07 -9.21
N VAL A 102 31.08 -22.49 -10.42
CA VAL A 102 32.38 -22.56 -11.13
C VAL A 102 32.81 -21.17 -11.57
N ILE A 103 33.68 -20.55 -10.77
CA ILE A 103 34.51 -19.43 -11.20
C ILE A 103 35.57 -20.00 -12.13
N ALA A 104 35.51 -19.68 -13.43
CA ALA A 104 36.61 -19.93 -14.34
C ALA A 104 37.76 -18.93 -14.04
N PRO A 105 39.02 -19.38 -13.95
CA PRO A 105 40.15 -18.49 -13.76
C PRO A 105 40.54 -17.73 -15.04
N VAL A 106 40.65 -16.41 -14.86
CA VAL A 106 41.67 -15.47 -15.41
C VAL A 106 42.01 -15.54 -16.89
N THR A 107 41.81 -14.42 -17.60
CA THR A 107 42.88 -13.79 -18.39
C THR A 107 42.82 -12.28 -18.20
N GLU A 108 43.86 -11.73 -17.56
CA GLU A 108 44.23 -10.33 -17.67
C GLU A 108 44.50 -10.06 -19.15
N ASP A 109 43.78 -9.11 -19.75
CA ASP A 109 44.21 -8.51 -21.01
C ASP A 109 44.46 -7.03 -20.73
N GLU A 110 45.74 -6.73 -20.57
CA GLU A 110 46.30 -5.40 -20.51
C GLU A 110 46.22 -4.80 -21.91
N SER A 111 45.43 -3.75 -22.07
CA SER A 111 45.71 -2.76 -23.09
C SER A 111 45.39 -1.38 -22.53
N GLU A 112 46.40 -0.79 -21.90
CA GLU A 112 46.63 0.66 -21.97
C GLU A 112 46.57 1.06 -23.46
N GLU A 113 45.94 2.19 -23.78
CA GLU A 113 46.51 3.24 -24.62
C GLU A 113 45.68 4.51 -24.41
N GLU A 114 46.39 5.54 -23.96
CA GLU A 114 45.94 6.91 -23.85
C GLU A 114 45.67 7.51 -25.23
N SER A 115 44.75 8.47 -25.29
CA SER A 115 45.01 9.70 -26.05
C SER A 115 44.07 10.80 -25.58
N GLU A 116 44.64 11.76 -24.86
CA GLU A 116 44.18 13.15 -24.84
C GLU A 116 44.15 13.69 -26.29
N GLU A 117 43.15 14.49 -26.64
CA GLU A 117 43.37 15.65 -27.51
C GLU A 117 42.18 16.62 -27.37
N ASP A 118 42.48 17.74 -26.70
CA ASP A 118 41.73 19.00 -26.76
C ASP A 118 41.65 19.49 -28.20
N ILE A 119 40.48 19.96 -28.65
CA ILE A 119 40.42 20.96 -29.70
C ILE A 119 39.42 22.05 -29.30
N GLU A 120 39.97 23.26 -29.19
CA GLU A 120 39.32 24.53 -28.91
C GLU A 120 38.35 25.01 -30.00
N GLU A 121 37.62 26.06 -29.62
CA GLU A 121 36.85 27.04 -30.41
C GLU A 121 37.38 27.29 -31.84
N ASP A 122 36.47 27.49 -32.80
CA ASP A 122 36.26 28.85 -33.36
C ASP A 122 35.18 28.92 -34.46
N ASN A 123 34.46 30.05 -34.40
CA ASN A 123 33.57 30.73 -35.39
C ASN A 123 32.11 30.28 -35.57
#